data_AF-A0A6G9D0H3-F1
#
_entry.id   AF-A0A6G9D0H3-F1
#
_cell.length_a   1.000
_cell.length_b   1.000
_cell.length_c   1.000
_cell.angle_alpha   90.00
_cell.angle_beta   90.00
_cell.angle_gamma   90.00
#
_symmetry.space_group_name_H-M   'P 1'
#
loop_
_entity.id
_entity.type
_entity.pdbx_description
1 polymer ?
#
loop_
_entity_poly.entity_id
_entity_poly.type
_entity_poly.pdbx_seq_one_letter_code
_entity_poly.pdbx_strand_id
1 'polypeptide(L)'
;MSDDQIYELSHCRPTYRPATTGTTALTSLSAGSVFCRFSSTEFVGTSSTTETFDGLPPAPDCDAVATEVASTIYVDRPTNEERLLTVEIDGCRRVIADGYAPMQASDELLVSFR
;
A
#
# COMPACT_ATOMS: atom_id res chain seq x y z
N MET A 1 -18.78 -2.92 7.44
CA MET A 1 -18.95 -4.19 6.70
C MET A 1 -18.08 -5.24 7.36
N SER A 2 -18.43 -6.52 7.29
CA SER A 2 -17.52 -7.57 7.74
C SER A 2 -16.39 -7.79 6.74
N ASP A 3 -15.31 -8.36 7.25
CA ASP A 3 -14.12 -8.72 6.50
C ASP A 3 -14.42 -9.57 5.26
N ASP A 4 -15.22 -10.61 5.43
CA ASP A 4 -15.62 -11.50 4.33
C ASP A 4 -16.43 -10.76 3.26
N GLN A 5 -17.29 -9.81 3.65
CA GLN A 5 -18.07 -9.01 2.69
C GLN A 5 -17.18 -8.07 1.87
N ILE A 6 -16.14 -7.50 2.47
CA ILE A 6 -15.17 -6.63 1.76
C ILE A 6 -14.36 -7.46 0.76
N TYR A 7 -13.96 -8.67 1.16
CA TYR A 7 -13.27 -9.58 0.26
C TYR A 7 -14.16 -10.05 -0.90
N GLU A 8 -15.38 -10.47 -0.64
CA GLU A 8 -16.30 -10.96 -1.68
C GLU A 8 -16.72 -9.85 -2.67
N LEU A 9 -16.90 -8.61 -2.20
CA LEU A 9 -17.37 -7.51 -3.05
C LEU A 9 -16.24 -6.79 -3.79
N SER A 10 -15.04 -6.75 -3.22
CA SER A 10 -13.97 -5.87 -3.70
C SER A 10 -12.62 -6.57 -3.86
N HIS A 11 -12.54 -7.88 -3.58
CA HIS A 11 -11.29 -8.65 -3.51
C HIS A 11 -10.24 -8.04 -2.57
N CYS A 12 -10.72 -7.21 -1.65
CA CYS A 12 -9.91 -6.55 -0.67
C CYS A 12 -9.61 -7.52 0.45
N ARG A 13 -8.31 -7.75 0.73
CA ARG A 13 -7.96 -8.57 1.89
C ARG A 13 -8.37 -7.83 3.15
N PRO A 14 -9.26 -8.41 3.97
CA PRO A 14 -9.92 -7.65 5.00
C PRO A 14 -9.14 -7.55 6.30
N THR A 15 -8.14 -8.41 6.48
CA THR A 15 -7.02 -8.09 7.36
C THR A 15 -6.19 -6.99 6.72
N TYR A 16 -6.63 -5.73 6.85
CA TYR A 16 -5.72 -4.61 6.89
C TYR A 16 -4.75 -4.88 8.04
N ARG A 17 -3.59 -5.43 7.69
CA ARG A 17 -2.45 -5.51 8.59
C ARG A 17 -1.53 -4.38 8.15
N PRO A 18 -1.17 -3.44 9.03
CA PRO A 18 -0.13 -2.48 8.69
C PRO A 18 1.08 -3.24 8.13
N ALA A 19 1.53 -2.84 6.94
CA ALA A 19 2.68 -3.46 6.32
C ALA A 19 3.90 -3.34 7.26
N THR A 20 4.71 -4.39 7.32
CA THR A 20 5.92 -4.38 8.14
C THR A 20 7.06 -3.78 7.35
N THR A 21 7.57 -2.64 7.83
CA THR A 21 8.77 -2.02 7.29
C THR A 21 9.96 -2.98 7.37
N GLY A 22 10.59 -3.24 6.23
CA GLY A 22 11.89 -3.90 6.17
C GLY A 22 13.02 -2.93 5.87
N THR A 23 14.17 -3.49 5.53
CA THR A 23 15.42 -2.73 5.30
C THR A 23 15.96 -2.89 3.89
N THR A 24 15.37 -3.77 3.08
CA THR A 24 15.79 -4.04 1.71
C THR A 24 15.22 -2.99 0.76
N ALA A 25 16.03 -2.46 -0.16
CA ALA A 25 15.54 -1.53 -1.16
C ALA A 25 14.49 -2.20 -2.08
N LEU A 26 13.45 -1.45 -2.42
CA LEU A 26 12.38 -1.95 -3.26
C LEU A 26 12.84 -2.15 -4.70
N THR A 27 12.66 -3.35 -5.26
CA THR A 27 13.02 -3.67 -6.65
C THR A 27 11.84 -4.30 -7.37
N SER A 28 11.34 -3.65 -8.42
CA SER A 28 10.32 -4.16 -9.33
C SER A 28 9.10 -4.79 -8.67
N LEU A 29 8.27 -3.95 -8.06
CA LEU A 29 6.98 -4.40 -7.53
C LEU A 29 5.93 -4.51 -8.63
N SER A 30 5.40 -5.71 -8.80
CA SER A 30 4.17 -5.95 -9.55
C SER A 30 2.97 -5.91 -8.60
N ALA A 31 2.60 -4.73 -8.14
CA ALA A 31 1.40 -4.53 -7.34
C ALA A 31 0.13 -4.69 -8.19
N GLY A 32 -0.97 -5.13 -7.57
CA GLY A 32 -2.28 -5.10 -8.23
C GLY A 32 -2.69 -3.68 -8.62
N SER A 33 -3.42 -3.53 -9.72
CA SER A 33 -3.91 -2.21 -10.18
C SER A 33 -5.06 -1.67 -9.32
N VAL A 34 -5.68 -2.50 -8.47
CA VAL A 34 -6.77 -2.14 -7.57
C VAL A 34 -6.28 -2.14 -6.12
N PHE A 35 -6.67 -1.09 -5.40
CA PHE A 35 -6.30 -0.81 -4.02
C PHE A 35 -7.55 -0.62 -3.17
N CYS A 36 -7.45 -1.06 -1.93
CA CYS A 36 -8.47 -0.92 -0.91
C CYS A 36 -8.13 0.30 -0.06
N ARG A 37 -9.05 1.26 0.01
CA ARG A 37 -8.89 2.49 0.77
C ARG A 37 -9.46 2.31 2.16
N PHE A 38 -8.71 2.78 3.14
CA PHE A 38 -9.10 2.79 4.54
C PHE A 38 -8.89 4.17 5.14
N SER A 39 -9.84 4.59 5.98
CA SER A 39 -9.72 5.78 6.84
C SER A 39 -9.84 5.34 8.30
N SER A 40 -8.82 5.58 9.11
CA SER A 40 -8.76 5.12 10.50
C SER A 40 -9.12 3.64 10.66
N THR A 41 -8.60 2.78 9.76
CA THR A 41 -8.90 1.33 9.64
C THR A 41 -10.28 0.95 9.11
N GLU A 42 -11.19 1.91 8.91
CA GLU A 42 -12.48 1.66 8.28
C GLU A 42 -12.34 1.61 6.76
N PHE A 43 -12.88 0.57 6.14
CA PHE A 43 -12.92 0.48 4.67
C PHE A 43 -13.84 1.56 4.10
N VAL A 44 -13.29 2.40 3.22
CA VAL A 44 -14.01 3.53 2.59
C VAL A 44 -14.21 3.35 1.08
N GLY A 45 -13.64 2.31 0.48
CA GLY A 45 -13.87 1.96 -0.93
C GLY A 45 -12.62 1.44 -1.63
N THR A 46 -12.66 1.44 -2.96
CA THR A 46 -11.52 1.02 -3.79
C THR A 46 -11.07 2.14 -4.73
N SER A 47 -9.80 2.10 -5.09
CA SER A 47 -9.18 2.98 -6.09
C SER A 47 -8.26 2.17 -6.99
N SER A 48 -7.88 2.73 -8.12
CA SER A 48 -6.94 2.08 -9.03
C SER A 48 -5.87 3.04 -9.49
N THR A 49 -4.66 2.53 -9.70
CA THR A 49 -3.56 3.32 -10.25
C THR A 49 -2.85 2.54 -11.34
N THR A 50 -2.30 3.29 -12.31
CA THR A 50 -1.37 2.78 -13.33
C THR A 50 0.08 3.19 -13.05
N GLU A 51 0.31 3.92 -11.94
CA GLU A 51 1.63 4.42 -11.58
C GLU A 51 2.56 3.28 -11.14
N THR A 52 3.85 3.46 -11.41
CA THR A 52 4.88 2.49 -11.03
C THR A 52 5.45 2.80 -9.66
N PHE A 53 5.69 1.76 -8.86
CA PHE A 53 6.34 1.87 -7.56
C PHE A 53 7.88 1.76 -7.64
N ASP A 54 8.40 1.53 -8.84
CA ASP A 54 9.82 1.37 -9.11
C ASP A 54 10.53 2.72 -9.17
N GLY A 55 11.72 2.78 -8.56
CA GLY A 55 12.55 3.99 -8.61
C GLY A 55 12.05 5.16 -7.76
N LEU A 56 11.02 4.95 -6.93
CA LEU A 56 10.66 5.91 -5.88
C LEU A 56 11.90 6.19 -5.00
N PRO A 57 12.09 7.42 -4.51
CA PRO A 57 13.21 7.71 -3.60
C PRO A 57 12.89 7.16 -2.19
N PRO A 58 13.91 6.88 -1.36
CA PRO A 58 13.69 6.51 0.04
C PRO A 58 12.88 7.58 0.77
N ALA A 59 11.96 7.16 1.65
CA ALA A 59 11.23 8.10 2.49
C ALA A 59 12.17 8.70 3.55
N PRO A 60 12.05 10.00 3.86
CA PRO A 60 12.77 10.59 4.97
C PRO A 60 12.24 10.07 6.32
N ASP A 61 13.04 10.24 7.36
CA ASP A 61 12.60 10.04 8.74
C ASP A 61 11.40 10.94 9.05
N CYS A 62 10.32 10.34 9.54
CA CYS A 62 9.05 11.02 9.79
C CYS A 62 8.22 10.22 10.81
N ASP A 63 7.62 10.92 11.77
CA ASP A 63 6.89 10.27 12.86
C ASP A 63 5.37 10.50 12.76
N ALA A 64 4.90 11.09 11.65
CA ALA A 64 3.48 11.30 11.42
C ALA A 64 2.79 9.96 11.12
N VAL A 65 1.70 9.69 11.85
CA VAL A 65 0.88 8.50 11.61
C VAL A 65 -0.15 8.81 10.54
N ALA A 66 -0.18 8.00 9.48
CA ALA A 66 -1.19 8.12 8.44
C ALA A 66 -2.56 7.69 8.98
N THR A 67 -3.59 8.49 8.69
CA THR A 67 -4.99 8.15 8.98
C THR A 67 -5.71 7.62 7.75
N GLU A 68 -5.20 7.92 6.56
CA GLU A 68 -5.74 7.43 5.30
C GLU A 68 -4.69 6.60 4.57
N VAL A 69 -5.07 5.39 4.19
CA VAL A 69 -4.17 4.44 3.53
C VAL A 69 -4.87 3.72 2.38
N ALA A 70 -4.09 3.34 1.38
CA ALA A 70 -4.51 2.46 0.30
C ALA A 70 -3.63 1.21 0.33
N SER A 71 -4.21 0.01 0.36
CA SER A 71 -3.43 -1.24 0.37
C SER A 71 -3.82 -2.17 -0.77
N THR A 72 -2.85 -2.91 -1.28
CA THR A 72 -3.06 -4.01 -2.22
C THR A 72 -2.12 -5.17 -1.93
N ILE A 73 -2.39 -6.30 -2.54
CA ILE A 73 -1.50 -7.46 -2.52
C ILE A 73 -0.58 -7.37 -3.74
N TYR A 74 0.68 -7.72 -3.54
CA TYR A 74 1.62 -7.97 -4.62
C TYR A 74 2.22 -9.37 -4.46
N VAL A 75 2.73 -9.91 -5.57
CA VAL A 75 3.51 -11.15 -5.53
C VAL A 75 4.98 -10.78 -5.53
N ASP A 76 5.68 -11.10 -4.45
CA ASP A 76 7.12 -10.93 -4.34
C ASP A 76 7.83 -11.96 -5.23
N ARG A 77 8.36 -11.53 -6.38
CA ARG A 77 8.88 -12.47 -7.39
C ARG A 77 10.03 -13.37 -6.92
N PRO A 78 11.01 -12.90 -6.13
CA PRO A 78 12.08 -13.75 -5.61
C PRO A 78 11.59 -14.92 -4.75
N THR A 79 10.56 -14.71 -3.93
CA THR A 79 10.03 -15.74 -3.01
C THR A 79 8.76 -16.41 -3.51
N ASN A 80 8.09 -15.82 -4.51
CA ASN A 80 6.77 -16.16 -5.00
C ASN A 80 5.66 -16.12 -3.91
N GLU A 81 5.86 -15.29 -2.88
CA GLU A 81 4.91 -15.09 -1.79
C GLU A 81 4.01 -13.88 -2.07
N GLU A 82 2.74 -14.00 -1.69
CA GLU A 82 1.84 -12.85 -1.63
C GLU A 82 2.15 -12.00 -0.39
N ARG A 83 2.31 -10.70 -0.61
CA ARG A 83 2.67 -9.73 0.43
C ARG A 83 1.82 -8.48 0.32
N LEU A 84 1.78 -7.68 1.40
CA LEU A 84 1.02 -6.44 1.40
C LEU A 84 1.89 -5.25 1.00
N LEU A 85 1.32 -4.41 0.15
CA LEU A 85 1.81 -3.06 -0.09
C LEU A 85 0.79 -2.07 0.45
N THR A 86 1.26 -1.13 1.26
CA THR A 86 0.48 -0.03 1.82
C THR A 86 1.04 1.30 1.33
N VAL A 87 0.15 2.17 0.84
CA VAL A 87 0.44 3.57 0.53
C VAL A 87 -0.24 4.43 1.57
N GLU A 88 0.52 5.24 2.29
CA GLU A 88 -0.02 6.30 3.13
C GLU A 88 -0.47 7.46 2.25
N ILE A 89 -1.75 7.84 2.33
CA ILE A 89 -2.33 8.93 1.54
C ILE A 89 -2.05 10.29 2.21
N ASP A 90 -2.03 10.29 3.54
CA ASP A 90 -1.65 11.40 4.40
C ASP A 90 -0.42 11.03 5.26
N GLY A 91 -0.17 11.78 6.34
CA GLY A 91 0.97 11.53 7.23
C GLY A 91 2.32 11.65 6.51
N CYS A 92 3.14 10.60 6.61
CA CYS A 92 4.47 10.56 5.99
C CYS A 92 4.44 10.23 4.49
N ARG A 93 3.28 9.87 3.92
CA ARG A 93 3.09 9.59 2.49
C ARG A 93 4.07 8.54 1.96
N ARG A 94 4.24 7.44 2.69
CA ARG A 94 5.13 6.35 2.32
C ARG A 94 4.45 5.29 1.48
N VAL A 95 5.24 4.63 0.65
CA VAL A 95 4.96 3.30 0.12
C VAL A 95 5.73 2.30 0.97
N ILE A 96 5.01 1.39 1.61
CA ILE A 96 5.53 0.40 2.55
C ILE A 96 5.16 -0.99 2.00
N ALA A 97 6.16 -1.75 1.60
CA ALA A 97 6.01 -3.14 1.17
C ALA A 97 6.66 -4.07 2.20
N ASP A 98 6.00 -5.18 2.51
CA ASP A 98 6.47 -6.12 3.54
C ASP A 98 7.89 -6.63 3.28
N GLY A 99 8.80 -6.30 4.20
CA GLY A 99 10.21 -6.67 4.10
C GLY A 99 11.09 -5.70 3.32
N TYR A 100 10.54 -4.56 2.88
CA TYR A 100 11.26 -3.52 2.14
C TYR A 100 11.33 -2.19 2.89
N ALA A 101 12.36 -1.41 2.57
CA ALA A 101 12.58 -0.06 3.06
C ALA A 101 11.44 0.86 2.60
N PRO A 102 10.97 1.81 3.43
CA PRO A 102 9.92 2.73 3.06
C PRO A 102 10.37 3.65 1.94
N MET A 103 9.53 3.80 0.92
CA MET A 103 9.76 4.70 -0.21
C MET A 103 8.81 5.90 -0.11
N GLN A 104 9.22 7.05 -0.63
CA GLN A 104 8.37 8.24 -0.68
C GLN A 104 7.35 8.07 -1.83
N ALA A 105 6.06 8.14 -1.54
CA ALA A 105 5.03 8.18 -2.57
C ALA A 105 5.17 9.47 -3.39
N SER A 106 5.05 9.35 -4.71
CA SER A 106 5.01 10.51 -5.62
C SER A 106 3.64 11.20 -5.55
N ASP A 107 3.59 12.46 -5.98
CA ASP A 107 2.33 13.20 -6.01
C ASP A 107 1.33 12.58 -7.00
N GLU A 108 1.81 12.06 -8.14
CA GLU A 108 0.98 11.37 -9.14
C GLU A 108 0.32 10.10 -8.55
N LEU A 109 1.09 9.34 -7.78
CA LEU A 109 0.59 8.17 -7.08
C LEU A 109 -0.49 8.55 -6.05
N LEU A 110 -0.23 9.59 -5.25
CA LEU A 110 -1.19 10.07 -4.24
C LEU A 110 -2.48 10.60 -4.86
N VAL A 111 -2.42 11.23 -6.03
CA VAL A 111 -3.60 11.68 -6.77
C VAL A 111 -4.49 10.50 -7.19
N SER A 112 -3.92 9.34 -7.50
CA SER A 112 -4.68 8.14 -7.86
C SER A 112 -5.56 7.59 -6.71
N PHE A 113 -5.30 8.03 -5.48
CA PHE A 113 -5.95 7.53 -4.26
C PHE A 113 -6.90 8.54 -3.59
N ARG A 114 -7.11 9.71 -4.19
CA ARG A 114 -8.07 10.72 -3.72
C ARG A 114 -9.44 10.47 -4.31
#